data_AF-A0A4S8KIQ1-F1
#
_entry.id   AF-A0A4S8KIQ1-F1
#
_cell.length_a   1.000
_cell.length_b   1.000
_cell.length_c   1.000
_cell.angle_alpha   90.00
_cell.angle_beta   90.00
_cell.angle_gamma   90.00
#
_symmetry.space_group_name_H-M   'P 1'
#
loop_
_entity.id
_entity.type
_entity.pdbx_description
1 polymer ?
#
loop_
_entity_poly.entity_id
_entity_poly.type
_entity_poly.pdbx_seq_one_letter_code
_entity_poly.pdbx_strand_id
1 'polypeptide(L)'
;MTMKEYENLVVLKGPKELENWKFSLRIKARKKGVWDIIRGMQLLPNDSDTSSEANTLRTKMSVAADLIVQTISPSLIPHIREFPDDPYKMYKRLLEVNSHGFEDVSDTWTRFNLLKLRSNKTGIKFIGRFRELRSELIALNDKPSDTLSISVLLSALPDVNPKTNNETDWKSFKVQMKRDIQGDDLVYVERQVLREYSRQNPDGDTTLFDPGEEALAAARHGTRAGGGNAPHVPASDPLAHFVRPHLVCNLCGGLGHFRSQCPSELFNEPSGNGRTAAVATFVAQEEDYSGQGVAF
;
A
#
# COMPACT_ATOMS: atom_id res chain seq x y z
N MET A 1 31.38 -31.68 23.58
CA MET A 1 29.97 -31.38 23.25
C MET A 1 29.97 -30.08 22.45
N THR A 2 30.12 -30.15 21.13
CA THR A 2 30.13 -28.97 20.26
C THR A 2 28.82 -28.93 19.50
N MET A 3 28.08 -27.84 19.71
CA MET A 3 26.87 -27.52 18.98
C MET A 3 27.21 -27.55 17.49
N LYS A 4 26.78 -28.62 16.80
CA LYS A 4 26.63 -28.61 15.35
C LYS A 4 25.80 -27.37 15.06
N GLU A 5 26.43 -26.37 14.45
CA GLU A 5 25.75 -25.21 13.92
C GLU A 5 24.59 -25.75 13.09
N TYR A 6 23.38 -25.57 13.61
CA TYR A 6 22.17 -25.57 12.82
C TYR A 6 22.32 -24.37 11.87
N GLU A 7 23.21 -24.47 10.88
CA GLU A 7 23.06 -23.72 9.65
C GLU A 7 21.74 -24.20 9.07
N ASN A 8 20.66 -23.50 9.44
CA ASN A 8 19.37 -23.62 8.77
C ASN A 8 19.60 -23.26 7.31
N LEU A 9 20.01 -24.25 6.53
CA LEU A 9 20.11 -24.21 5.08
C LEU A 9 18.68 -24.09 4.58
N VAL A 10 18.24 -22.86 4.39
CA VAL A 10 17.08 -22.58 3.56
C VAL A 10 17.46 -23.05 2.16
N VAL A 11 16.91 -24.21 1.77
CA VAL A 11 17.11 -24.80 0.45
C VAL A 11 15.99 -24.33 -0.46
N LEU A 12 16.35 -23.78 -1.62
CA LEU A 12 15.36 -23.41 -2.64
C LEU A 12 14.72 -24.68 -3.22
N LYS A 13 13.43 -24.87 -3.00
CA LYS A 13 12.65 -25.98 -3.56
C LYS A 13 11.65 -25.49 -4.60
N GLY A 14 11.12 -24.29 -4.41
CA GLY A 14 10.20 -23.64 -5.32
C GLY A 14 9.98 -22.16 -4.96
N PRO A 15 8.93 -21.54 -5.52
CA PRO A 15 8.62 -20.13 -5.30
C PRO A 15 8.40 -19.72 -3.84
N LYS A 16 7.82 -20.62 -3.03
CA LYS A 16 7.51 -20.34 -1.62
C LYS A 16 8.74 -20.05 -0.77
N GLU A 17 9.87 -20.68 -1.10
CA GLU A 17 11.12 -20.51 -0.38
C GLU A 17 12.00 -19.40 -0.97
N LEU A 18 11.61 -18.78 -2.10
CA LEU A 18 12.46 -17.89 -2.88
C LEU A 18 13.01 -16.72 -2.06
N GLU A 19 12.16 -15.99 -1.33
CA GLU A 19 12.60 -14.80 -0.58
C GLU A 19 13.49 -15.16 0.61
N ASN A 20 13.14 -16.21 1.35
CA ASN A 20 13.96 -16.71 2.46
C ASN A 20 15.31 -17.24 1.95
N TRP A 21 15.31 -17.92 0.80
CA TRP A 21 16.51 -18.41 0.15
C TRP A 21 17.39 -17.25 -0.33
N LYS A 22 16.85 -16.23 -1.00
CA LYS A 22 17.58 -15.03 -1.42
C LYS A 22 18.29 -14.39 -0.23
N PHE A 23 17.58 -14.22 0.88
CA PHE A 23 18.14 -13.64 2.11
C PHE A 23 19.29 -14.50 2.67
N SER A 24 19.06 -15.81 2.82
CA SER A 24 20.06 -16.75 3.33
C SER A 24 21.31 -16.82 2.44
N LEU A 25 21.12 -16.97 1.12
CA LEU A 25 22.20 -16.98 0.13
C LEU A 25 23.02 -15.69 0.20
N ARG A 26 22.36 -14.52 0.29
CA ARG A 26 23.05 -13.22 0.41
C ARG A 26 23.94 -13.16 1.64
N ILE A 27 23.47 -13.63 2.80
CA ILE A 27 24.28 -13.64 4.03
C ILE A 27 25.49 -14.57 3.86
N LYS A 28 25.28 -15.80 3.36
CA LYS A 28 26.36 -16.76 3.16
C LYS A 28 27.39 -16.29 2.13
N ALA A 29 26.93 -15.71 1.02
CA ALA A 29 27.78 -15.19 -0.03
C ALA A 29 28.59 -13.97 0.43
N ARG A 30 28.01 -13.10 1.28
CA ARG A 30 28.73 -12.00 1.91
C ARG A 30 29.81 -12.48 2.86
N LYS A 31 29.52 -13.48 3.71
CA LYS A 31 30.51 -14.12 4.60
C LYS A 31 31.70 -14.69 3.81
N LYS A 32 31.46 -15.19 2.60
CA LYS A 32 32.49 -15.71 1.69
C LYS A 32 33.10 -14.67 0.74
N GLY A 33 32.65 -13.41 0.77
CA GLY A 33 33.14 -12.35 -0.11
C GLY A 33 32.84 -12.54 -1.61
N VAL A 34 31.79 -13.31 -1.96
CA VAL A 34 31.43 -13.65 -3.34
C VAL A 34 30.08 -13.07 -3.79
N TRP A 35 29.39 -12.33 -2.92
CA TRP A 35 28.06 -11.77 -3.25
C TRP A 35 28.08 -10.87 -4.49
N ASP A 36 29.15 -10.09 -4.67
CA ASP A 36 29.27 -9.18 -5.81
C ASP A 36 29.42 -9.92 -7.15
N ILE A 37 29.94 -11.15 -7.13
CA ILE A 37 29.99 -12.04 -8.30
C ILE A 37 28.59 -12.57 -8.61
N ILE A 38 27.89 -13.08 -7.60
CA ILE A 38 26.54 -13.67 -7.76
C ILE A 38 25.55 -12.64 -8.33
N ARG A 39 25.66 -11.37 -7.95
CA ARG A 39 24.80 -10.29 -8.45
C ARG A 39 25.28 -9.63 -9.75
N GLY A 40 26.39 -10.09 -10.33
CA GLY A 40 26.93 -9.58 -11.60
C GLY A 40 27.61 -8.21 -11.52
N MET A 41 28.15 -7.82 -10.36
CA MET A 41 28.90 -6.55 -10.21
C MET A 41 30.38 -6.66 -10.57
N GLN A 42 30.92 -7.87 -10.71
CA GLN A 42 32.29 -8.10 -11.19
C GLN A 42 32.26 -8.56 -12.64
N LEU A 43 33.10 -7.94 -13.46
CA LEU A 43 33.32 -8.35 -14.84
C LEU A 43 34.03 -9.70 -14.86
N LEU A 44 33.62 -10.60 -15.76
CA LEU A 44 34.31 -11.86 -15.95
C LEU A 44 35.74 -11.59 -16.45
N PRO A 45 36.74 -12.31 -15.93
CA PRO A 45 38.07 -12.26 -16.50
C PRO A 45 38.04 -12.89 -17.89
N ASN A 46 38.82 -12.35 -18.83
CA ASN A 46 38.98 -12.97 -20.14
C ASN A 46 39.65 -14.36 -19.99
N ASP A 47 39.30 -15.31 -20.85
CA ASP A 47 39.84 -16.67 -20.79
C ASP A 47 41.37 -16.73 -20.99
N SER A 48 41.93 -15.74 -21.68
CA SER A 48 43.38 -15.61 -21.89
C SER A 48 44.14 -14.95 -20.74
N ASP A 49 43.44 -14.39 -19.73
CA ASP A 49 44.06 -13.67 -18.63
C ASP A 49 44.61 -14.64 -17.57
N THR A 50 45.93 -14.73 -17.47
CA THR A 50 46.63 -15.59 -16.52
C THR A 50 47.14 -14.84 -15.28
N SER A 51 46.74 -13.57 -15.11
CA SER A 51 47.13 -12.77 -13.95
C SER A 51 46.69 -13.43 -12.64
N SER A 52 47.44 -13.14 -11.57
CA SER A 52 47.09 -13.61 -10.20
C SER A 52 45.69 -13.14 -9.79
N GLU A 53 45.29 -11.95 -10.26
CA GLU A 53 43.97 -11.37 -10.03
C GLU A 53 42.87 -12.14 -10.77
N ALA A 54 43.08 -12.48 -12.04
CA ALA A 54 42.15 -13.31 -12.81
C ALA A 54 41.97 -14.71 -12.21
N ASN A 55 43.06 -15.33 -11.73
CA ASN A 55 42.99 -16.63 -11.06
C ASN A 55 42.24 -16.54 -9.73
N THR A 56 42.49 -15.50 -8.93
CA THR A 56 41.75 -15.26 -7.68
C THR A 56 40.26 -15.07 -7.95
N LEU A 57 39.91 -14.37 -9.03
CA LEU A 57 38.53 -14.16 -9.44
C LEU A 57 37.86 -15.47 -9.88
N ARG A 58 38.51 -16.29 -10.71
CA ARG A 58 38.02 -17.63 -11.10
C ARG A 58 37.76 -18.53 -9.88
N THR A 59 38.66 -18.53 -8.91
CA THR A 59 38.45 -19.27 -7.65
C THR A 59 37.22 -18.76 -6.92
N LYS A 60 37.02 -17.44 -6.82
CA LYS A 60 35.81 -16.88 -6.20
C LYS A 60 34.53 -17.20 -6.98
N MET A 61 34.60 -17.26 -8.31
CA MET A 61 33.47 -17.67 -9.16
C MET A 61 33.10 -19.13 -8.90
N SER A 62 34.07 -20.04 -8.83
CA SER A 62 33.82 -21.45 -8.46
C SER A 62 33.20 -21.57 -7.06
N VAL A 63 33.72 -20.83 -6.08
CA VAL A 63 33.14 -20.78 -4.72
C VAL A 63 31.69 -20.27 -4.73
N ALA A 64 31.38 -19.30 -5.59
CA ALA A 64 30.03 -18.77 -5.75
C ALA A 64 29.08 -19.80 -6.39
N ALA A 65 29.51 -20.46 -7.47
CA ALA A 65 28.75 -21.51 -8.14
C ALA A 65 28.44 -22.68 -7.18
N ASP A 66 29.46 -23.17 -6.46
CA ASP A 66 29.30 -24.23 -5.46
C ASP A 66 28.31 -23.83 -4.36
N LEU A 67 28.38 -22.59 -3.88
CA LEU A 67 27.45 -22.09 -2.87
C LEU A 67 26.00 -22.08 -3.39
N ILE A 68 25.78 -21.70 -4.64
CA ILE A 68 24.44 -21.75 -5.25
C ILE A 68 23.96 -23.20 -5.32
N VAL A 69 24.77 -24.12 -5.85
CA VAL A 69 24.41 -25.54 -5.99
C VAL A 69 24.10 -26.19 -4.63
N GLN A 70 24.83 -25.85 -3.57
CA GLN A 70 24.61 -26.37 -2.21
C GLN A 70 23.33 -25.84 -1.55
N THR A 71 22.75 -24.76 -2.05
CA THR A 71 21.58 -24.10 -1.45
C THR A 71 20.28 -24.31 -2.23
N ILE A 72 20.30 -25.16 -3.27
CA ILE A 72 19.12 -25.48 -4.07
C ILE A 72 18.78 -26.96 -4.00
N SER A 73 17.51 -27.28 -4.28
CA SER A 73 17.04 -28.66 -4.45
C SER A 73 17.65 -29.29 -5.71
N PRO A 74 17.94 -30.61 -5.70
CA PRO A 74 18.39 -31.33 -6.90
C PRO A 74 17.47 -31.17 -8.11
N SER A 75 16.17 -30.93 -7.89
CA SER A 75 15.19 -30.66 -8.94
C SER A 75 15.48 -29.39 -9.75
N LEU A 76 16.23 -28.43 -9.18
CA LEU A 76 16.54 -27.15 -9.82
C LEU A 76 17.87 -27.15 -10.57
N ILE A 77 18.74 -28.15 -10.34
CA ILE A 77 20.04 -28.28 -11.00
C ILE A 77 19.93 -28.29 -12.54
N PRO A 78 18.96 -28.98 -13.17
CA PRO A 78 18.81 -28.95 -14.63
C PRO A 78 18.64 -27.55 -15.21
N HIS A 79 18.04 -26.61 -14.47
CA HIS A 79 17.80 -25.25 -14.96
C HIS A 79 19.06 -24.38 -15.01
N ILE A 80 20.12 -24.73 -14.29
CA ILE A 80 21.37 -23.96 -14.23
C ILE A 80 22.57 -24.67 -14.84
N ARG A 81 22.37 -25.91 -15.34
CA ARG A 81 23.45 -26.77 -15.86
C ARG A 81 24.20 -26.14 -17.04
N GLU A 82 23.54 -25.26 -17.80
CA GLU A 82 24.14 -24.55 -18.95
C GLU A 82 25.12 -23.44 -18.52
N PHE A 83 25.20 -23.13 -17.22
CA PHE A 83 25.99 -22.02 -16.68
C PHE A 83 26.98 -22.48 -15.58
N PRO A 84 27.79 -23.52 -15.79
CA PRO A 84 28.63 -24.10 -14.73
C PRO A 84 29.63 -23.08 -14.14
N ASP A 85 30.12 -22.15 -14.96
CA ASP A 85 31.15 -21.18 -14.61
C ASP A 85 30.59 -19.75 -14.47
N ASP A 86 29.27 -19.56 -14.51
CA ASP A 86 28.64 -18.24 -14.45
C ASP A 86 27.61 -18.16 -13.30
N PRO A 87 28.08 -17.87 -12.06
CA PRO A 87 27.22 -17.78 -10.89
C PRO A 87 26.10 -16.74 -11.03
N TYR A 88 26.34 -15.68 -11.82
CA TYR A 88 25.33 -14.66 -12.07
C TYR A 88 24.19 -15.20 -12.91
N LYS A 89 24.49 -15.89 -14.02
CA LYS A 89 23.47 -16.56 -14.83
C LYS A 89 22.75 -17.66 -14.07
N MET A 90 23.46 -18.47 -13.27
CA MET A 90 22.84 -19.47 -12.39
C MET A 90 21.81 -18.82 -11.47
N TYR A 91 22.22 -17.76 -10.75
CA TYR A 91 21.35 -17.03 -9.83
C TYR A 91 20.14 -16.45 -10.55
N LYS A 92 20.35 -15.71 -11.65
CA LYS A 92 19.28 -15.10 -12.44
C LYS A 92 18.28 -16.15 -12.93
N ARG A 93 18.75 -17.29 -13.45
CA ARG A 93 17.89 -18.35 -13.94
C ARG A 93 17.05 -19.01 -12.85
N LEU A 94 17.63 -19.19 -11.66
CA LEU A 94 16.88 -19.66 -10.49
C LEU A 94 15.79 -18.67 -10.07
N LEU A 95 16.08 -17.36 -10.15
CA LEU A 95 15.06 -16.35 -9.90
C LEU A 95 13.92 -16.44 -10.91
N GLU A 96 14.20 -16.62 -12.20
CA GLU A 96 13.17 -16.72 -13.25
C GLU A 96 12.29 -17.97 -13.11
N VAL A 97 12.89 -19.13 -12.81
CA VAL A 97 12.15 -20.39 -12.71
C VAL A 97 11.34 -20.48 -11.40
N ASN A 98 11.78 -19.77 -10.36
CA ASN A 98 11.13 -19.78 -9.05
C ASN A 98 10.38 -18.48 -8.75
N SER A 99 10.42 -17.48 -9.63
CA SER A 99 9.42 -16.40 -9.58
C SER A 99 8.05 -17.01 -9.78
N HIS A 100 7.06 -16.48 -9.07
CA HIS A 100 5.70 -16.98 -9.07
C HIS A 100 5.25 -17.40 -10.46
N GLY A 101 4.76 -18.64 -10.57
CA GLY A 101 4.33 -19.17 -11.86
C GLY A 101 3.20 -18.32 -12.42
N PHE A 102 3.09 -18.29 -13.76
CA PHE A 102 1.92 -17.68 -14.42
C PHE A 102 0.60 -18.17 -13.81
N GLU A 103 0.55 -19.44 -13.37
CA GLU A 103 -0.60 -20.04 -12.70
C GLU A 103 -0.97 -19.33 -11.39
N ASP A 104 -0.01 -19.06 -10.49
CA ASP A 104 -0.27 -18.36 -9.21
C ASP A 104 -0.80 -16.94 -9.45
N VAL A 105 -0.23 -16.24 -10.43
CA VAL A 105 -0.66 -14.89 -10.83
C VAL A 105 -2.05 -14.92 -11.45
N SER A 106 -2.27 -15.82 -12.40
CA SER A 106 -3.55 -16.03 -13.08
C SER A 106 -4.68 -16.42 -12.11
N ASP A 107 -4.41 -17.32 -11.17
CA ASP A 107 -5.38 -17.76 -10.16
C ASP A 107 -5.74 -16.62 -9.20
N THR A 108 -4.76 -15.80 -8.83
CA THR A 108 -4.99 -14.63 -7.99
C THR A 108 -5.81 -13.57 -8.73
N TRP A 109 -5.48 -13.29 -9.98
CA TRP A 109 -6.29 -12.41 -10.84
C TRP A 109 -7.72 -12.93 -11.02
N THR A 110 -7.89 -14.23 -11.24
CA THR A 110 -9.21 -14.85 -11.37
C THR A 110 -10.03 -14.66 -10.10
N ARG A 111 -9.43 -14.93 -8.92
CA ARG A 111 -10.09 -14.70 -7.62
C ARG A 111 -10.41 -13.22 -7.36
N PHE A 112 -9.53 -12.31 -7.79
CA PHE A 112 -9.73 -10.86 -7.69
C PHE A 112 -10.91 -10.38 -8.57
N ASN A 113 -10.92 -10.76 -9.85
CA ASN A 113 -11.94 -10.34 -10.81
C ASN A 113 -13.32 -10.99 -10.56
N LEU A 114 -13.34 -12.20 -10.00
CA LEU A 114 -14.57 -12.91 -9.65
C LEU A 114 -15.05 -12.64 -8.22
N LEU A 115 -14.42 -11.70 -7.50
CA LEU A 115 -14.86 -11.34 -6.16
C LEU A 115 -16.29 -10.79 -6.21
N LYS A 116 -17.13 -11.26 -5.28
CA LYS A 116 -18.52 -10.81 -5.13
C LYS A 116 -18.88 -10.66 -3.65
N LEU A 117 -19.59 -9.59 -3.32
CA LEU A 117 -20.22 -9.44 -2.02
C LEU A 117 -21.43 -10.40 -1.96
N ARG A 118 -21.38 -11.37 -1.04
CA ARG A 118 -22.42 -12.39 -0.85
C ARG A 118 -23.30 -12.03 0.37
N SER A 119 -24.56 -12.47 0.34
CA SER A 119 -25.56 -12.23 1.41
C SER A 119 -25.11 -12.67 2.81
N ASN A 120 -24.27 -13.69 2.88
CA ASN A 120 -23.80 -14.29 4.13
C ASN A 120 -22.47 -13.70 4.66
N LYS A 121 -21.93 -12.65 4.03
CA LYS A 121 -20.68 -12.00 4.46
C LYS A 121 -20.92 -10.56 4.88
N THR A 122 -20.22 -10.11 5.92
CA THR A 122 -20.21 -8.71 6.36
C THR A 122 -19.42 -7.85 5.38
N GLY A 123 -19.75 -6.56 5.28
CA GLY A 123 -19.02 -5.59 4.45
C GLY A 123 -17.53 -5.54 4.80
N ILE A 124 -17.20 -5.62 6.10
CA ILE A 124 -15.81 -5.68 6.57
C ILE A 124 -15.07 -6.90 6.03
N LYS A 125 -15.67 -8.11 6.14
CA LYS A 125 -15.05 -9.35 5.64
C LYS A 125 -14.87 -9.31 4.12
N PHE A 126 -15.81 -8.67 3.41
CA PHE A 126 -15.71 -8.47 1.97
C PHE A 126 -14.55 -7.52 1.60
N ILE A 127 -14.46 -6.34 2.20
CA ILE A 127 -13.36 -5.40 1.96
C ILE A 127 -12.01 -5.98 2.41
N GLY A 128 -11.99 -6.72 3.52
CA GLY A 128 -10.81 -7.45 3.97
C GLY A 128 -10.31 -8.41 2.89
N ARG A 129 -11.20 -9.23 2.32
CA ARG A 129 -10.83 -10.17 1.25
C ARG A 129 -10.39 -9.46 -0.04
N PHE A 130 -11.00 -8.33 -0.38
CA PHE A 130 -10.57 -7.51 -1.51
C PHE A 130 -9.13 -7.00 -1.33
N ARG A 131 -8.83 -6.44 -0.15
CA ARG A 131 -7.48 -5.95 0.20
C ARG A 131 -6.44 -7.06 0.24
N GLU A 132 -6.80 -8.23 0.76
CA GLU A 132 -5.94 -9.42 0.74
C GLU A 132 -5.55 -9.79 -0.69
N LEU A 133 -6.52 -9.96 -1.59
CA LEU A 133 -6.25 -10.34 -2.98
C LEU A 133 -5.42 -9.29 -3.73
N ARG A 134 -5.69 -7.99 -3.50
CA ARG A 134 -4.84 -6.91 -4.04
C ARG A 134 -3.41 -6.97 -3.50
N SER A 135 -3.24 -7.30 -2.21
CA SER A 135 -1.92 -7.45 -1.59
C SER A 135 -1.19 -8.68 -2.10
N GLU A 136 -1.90 -9.79 -2.34
CA GLU A 136 -1.37 -10.98 -3.01
C GLU A 136 -0.82 -10.57 -4.40
N LEU A 137 -1.58 -9.87 -5.24
CA LEU A 137 -1.12 -9.39 -6.55
C LEU A 137 0.09 -8.43 -6.48
N ILE A 138 0.14 -7.54 -5.49
CA ILE A 138 1.30 -6.68 -5.25
C ILE A 138 2.54 -7.51 -4.90
N ALA A 139 2.40 -8.53 -4.04
CA ALA A 139 3.48 -9.43 -3.68
C ALA A 139 3.98 -10.25 -4.88
N LEU A 140 3.08 -10.56 -5.83
CA LEU A 140 3.39 -11.21 -7.10
C LEU A 140 4.00 -10.25 -8.15
N ASN A 141 4.27 -9.00 -7.79
CA ASN A 141 4.78 -7.94 -8.69
C ASN A 141 3.84 -7.60 -9.87
N ASP A 142 2.54 -7.81 -9.70
CA ASP A 142 1.51 -7.53 -10.71
C ASP A 142 0.42 -6.64 -10.09
N LYS A 143 0.83 -5.46 -9.62
CA LYS A 143 -0.04 -4.53 -8.89
C LYS A 143 -1.18 -4.03 -9.80
N PRO A 144 -2.46 -4.23 -9.43
CA PRO A 144 -3.57 -3.61 -10.14
C PRO A 144 -3.53 -2.09 -9.96
N SER A 145 -3.85 -1.34 -11.02
CA SER A 145 -4.06 0.11 -10.90
C SER A 145 -5.22 0.41 -9.96
N ASP A 146 -5.25 1.61 -9.38
CA ASP A 146 -6.34 2.00 -8.49
C ASP A 146 -7.66 2.11 -9.27
N THR A 147 -7.65 2.60 -10.52
CA THR A 147 -8.80 2.59 -11.43
C THR A 147 -9.38 1.18 -11.63
N LEU A 148 -8.52 0.20 -11.90
CA LEU A 148 -8.94 -1.19 -12.08
C LEU A 148 -9.48 -1.77 -10.77
N SER A 149 -8.80 -1.48 -9.66
CA SER A 149 -9.21 -1.90 -8.32
C SER A 149 -10.60 -1.35 -7.98
N ILE A 150 -10.88 -0.08 -8.28
CA ILE A 150 -12.19 0.56 -8.13
C ILE A 150 -13.23 -0.12 -9.03
N SER A 151 -12.90 -0.36 -10.30
CA SER A 151 -13.80 -1.02 -11.24
C SER A 151 -14.21 -2.43 -10.78
N VAL A 152 -13.23 -3.23 -10.33
CA VAL A 152 -13.47 -4.57 -9.76
C VAL A 152 -14.30 -4.47 -8.49
N LEU A 153 -13.96 -3.57 -7.57
CA LEU A 153 -14.68 -3.38 -6.31
C LEU A 153 -16.15 -3.02 -6.56
N LEU A 154 -16.44 -2.08 -7.46
CA LEU A 154 -17.80 -1.69 -7.79
C LEU A 154 -18.55 -2.81 -8.53
N SER A 155 -17.88 -3.57 -9.39
CA SER A 155 -18.47 -4.71 -10.10
C SER A 155 -18.71 -5.91 -9.20
N ALA A 156 -18.02 -5.99 -8.07
CA ALA A 156 -18.17 -7.02 -7.05
C ALA A 156 -19.42 -6.81 -6.17
N LEU A 157 -19.98 -5.60 -6.15
CA LEU A 157 -21.21 -5.28 -5.42
C LEU A 157 -22.43 -5.84 -6.18
N PRO A 158 -23.43 -6.39 -5.47
CA PRO A 158 -24.61 -6.94 -6.11
C PRO A 158 -25.43 -5.82 -6.79
N ASP A 159 -26.30 -6.18 -7.73
CA ASP A 159 -27.27 -5.22 -8.28
C ASP A 159 -28.48 -5.04 -7.35
N VAL A 160 -28.82 -6.11 -6.62
CA VAL A 160 -29.91 -6.15 -5.63
C VAL A 160 -29.35 -6.25 -4.22
N ASN A 161 -30.00 -5.62 -3.25
CA ASN A 161 -29.69 -5.89 -1.86
C ASN A 161 -30.04 -7.37 -1.56
N PRO A 162 -29.07 -8.21 -1.14
CA PRO A 162 -29.30 -9.64 -0.98
C PRO A 162 -30.28 -10.02 0.14
N LYS A 163 -30.61 -9.09 1.05
CA LYS A 163 -31.55 -9.31 2.16
C LYS A 163 -32.95 -8.77 1.87
N THR A 164 -33.05 -7.61 1.22
CA THR A 164 -34.34 -6.94 0.98
C THR A 164 -34.89 -7.18 -0.43
N ASN A 165 -34.12 -7.84 -1.30
CA ASN A 165 -34.44 -8.08 -2.71
C ASN A 165 -34.78 -6.80 -3.49
N ASN A 166 -34.32 -5.65 -2.99
CA ASN A 166 -34.54 -4.36 -3.62
C ASN A 166 -33.37 -4.05 -4.58
N GLU A 167 -33.69 -3.88 -5.87
CA GLU A 167 -32.72 -3.62 -6.95
C GLU A 167 -32.13 -2.20 -6.91
N THR A 168 -32.71 -1.30 -6.12
CA THR A 168 -32.44 0.13 -6.26
C THR A 168 -31.21 0.62 -5.48
N ASP A 169 -30.81 -0.05 -4.39
CA ASP A 169 -29.81 0.51 -3.48
C ASP A 169 -28.38 0.46 -4.03
N TRP A 170 -27.86 -0.74 -4.36
CA TRP A 170 -26.48 -0.87 -4.87
C TRP A 170 -26.31 -0.36 -6.29
N LYS A 171 -27.35 -0.47 -7.12
CA LYS A 171 -27.34 0.05 -8.49
C LYS A 171 -27.19 1.58 -8.49
N SER A 172 -27.96 2.27 -7.65
CA SER A 172 -27.87 3.73 -7.48
C SER A 172 -26.52 4.14 -6.88
N PHE A 173 -26.06 3.42 -5.85
CA PHE A 173 -24.73 3.65 -5.26
C PHE A 173 -23.61 3.56 -6.30
N LYS A 174 -23.62 2.52 -7.15
CA LYS A 174 -22.60 2.35 -8.21
C LYS A 174 -22.60 3.50 -9.21
N VAL A 175 -23.77 4.00 -9.59
CA VAL A 175 -23.89 5.15 -10.49
C VAL A 175 -23.38 6.42 -9.82
N GLN A 176 -23.75 6.65 -8.56
CA GLN A 176 -23.32 7.82 -7.79
C GLN A 176 -21.80 7.82 -7.60
N MET A 177 -21.21 6.69 -7.19
CA MET A 177 -19.76 6.57 -7.00
C MET A 177 -18.98 6.83 -8.29
N LYS A 178 -19.47 6.37 -9.44
CA LYS A 178 -18.84 6.65 -10.74
C LYS A 178 -18.89 8.13 -11.14
N ARG A 179 -19.85 8.90 -10.63
CA ARG A 179 -19.98 10.34 -10.90
C ARG A 179 -19.16 11.19 -9.92
N ASP A 180 -19.16 10.81 -8.65
CA ASP A 180 -18.61 11.63 -7.56
C ASP A 180 -17.11 11.42 -7.34
N ILE A 181 -16.56 10.30 -7.78
CA ILE A 181 -15.16 10.00 -7.52
C ILE A 181 -14.26 11.00 -8.27
N GLN A 182 -13.46 11.73 -7.50
CA GLN A 182 -12.43 12.62 -8.04
C GLN A 182 -11.11 11.86 -8.05
N GLY A 183 -10.64 11.49 -9.24
CA GLY A 183 -9.45 10.66 -9.41
C GLY A 183 -9.64 9.21 -8.96
N ASP A 184 -8.54 8.46 -8.85
CA ASP A 184 -8.55 7.04 -8.50
C ASP A 184 -8.39 6.79 -6.99
N ASP A 185 -9.16 7.49 -6.14
CA ASP A 185 -9.09 7.32 -4.67
C ASP A 185 -9.77 6.03 -4.21
N LEU A 186 -9.05 4.91 -4.27
CA LEU A 186 -9.53 3.61 -3.83
C LEU A 186 -9.92 3.60 -2.34
N VAL A 187 -9.21 4.34 -1.48
CA VAL A 187 -9.46 4.36 -0.02
C VAL A 187 -10.81 5.04 0.28
N TYR A 188 -11.13 6.09 -0.46
CA TYR A 188 -12.44 6.71 -0.41
C TYR A 188 -13.54 5.73 -0.83
N VAL A 189 -13.38 5.03 -1.95
CA VAL A 189 -14.39 4.06 -2.44
C VAL A 189 -14.61 2.94 -1.42
N GLU A 190 -13.55 2.34 -0.88
CA GLU A 190 -13.66 1.30 0.15
C GLU A 190 -14.47 1.78 1.37
N ARG A 191 -14.23 3.02 1.82
CA ARG A 191 -14.97 3.63 2.93
C ARG A 191 -16.45 3.82 2.59
N GLN A 192 -16.77 4.28 1.39
CA GLN A 192 -18.14 4.48 0.96
C GLN A 192 -18.89 3.15 0.82
N VAL A 193 -18.23 2.10 0.34
CA VAL A 193 -18.81 0.75 0.28
C VAL A 193 -19.17 0.24 1.68
N LEU A 194 -18.30 0.45 2.67
CA LEU A 194 -18.60 0.06 4.06
C LEU A 194 -19.77 0.85 4.64
N ARG A 195 -19.79 2.18 4.43
CA ARG A 195 -20.90 3.04 4.90
C ARG A 195 -22.23 2.62 4.30
N GLU A 196 -22.25 2.38 2.99
CA GLU A 196 -23.45 1.95 2.29
C GLU A 196 -23.90 0.57 2.75
N TYR A 197 -22.96 -0.35 2.98
CA TYR A 197 -23.26 -1.66 3.54
C TYR A 197 -23.91 -1.55 4.94
N SER A 198 -23.35 -0.73 5.84
CA SER A 198 -23.90 -0.51 7.18
C SER A 198 -25.27 0.16 7.14
N ARG A 199 -25.48 1.14 6.24
CA ARG A 199 -26.79 1.78 6.02
C ARG A 199 -27.87 0.77 5.63
N GLN A 200 -27.51 -0.18 4.76
CA GLN A 200 -28.43 -1.22 4.29
C GLN A 200 -28.58 -2.40 5.28
N ASN A 201 -27.72 -2.51 6.29
CA ASN A 201 -27.67 -3.64 7.22
C ASN A 201 -27.48 -3.17 8.69
N PRO A 202 -28.40 -2.39 9.25
CA PRO A 202 -28.25 -1.83 10.60
C PRO A 202 -28.15 -2.90 11.70
N ASP A 203 -28.82 -4.04 11.54
CA ASP A 203 -28.87 -5.12 12.54
C ASP A 203 -27.69 -6.12 12.43
N GLY A 204 -26.81 -5.95 11.44
CA GLY A 204 -25.81 -6.96 11.07
C GLY A 204 -24.40 -6.73 11.63
N ASP A 205 -24.16 -5.64 12.35
CA ASP A 205 -22.82 -5.26 12.78
C ASP A 205 -22.83 -4.40 14.06
N THR A 206 -23.14 -5.01 15.20
CA THR A 206 -22.92 -4.42 16.53
C THR A 206 -21.44 -4.48 16.95
N THR A 207 -20.50 -4.48 15.99
CA THR A 207 -19.05 -4.51 16.28
C THR A 207 -18.26 -3.41 15.60
N LEU A 208 -18.90 -2.30 15.21
CA LEU A 208 -18.20 -1.15 14.67
C LEU A 208 -18.46 0.11 15.49
N PHE A 209 -17.42 0.46 16.25
CA PHE A 209 -17.21 1.69 17.02
C PHE A 209 -18.01 1.79 18.32
N ASP A 210 -17.50 1.15 19.38
CA ASP A 210 -17.63 1.74 20.71
C ASP A 210 -16.52 2.80 20.87
N PRO A 211 -16.85 4.10 20.88
CA PRO A 211 -15.87 5.15 21.15
C PRO A 211 -15.37 5.13 22.61
N GLY A 212 -15.96 4.27 23.46
CA GLY A 212 -15.72 4.24 24.91
C GLY A 212 -14.47 3.47 25.36
N GLU A 213 -13.93 2.55 24.55
CA GLU A 213 -12.82 1.69 25.00
C GLU A 213 -11.45 2.38 24.91
N GLU A 214 -11.30 3.37 24.02
CA GLU A 214 -10.09 4.20 23.93
C GLU A 214 -10.01 5.25 25.06
N ALA A 215 -11.16 5.62 25.64
CA ALA A 215 -11.24 6.55 26.78
C ALA A 215 -10.87 5.89 28.12
N LEU A 216 -11.15 4.59 28.30
CA LEU A 216 -10.83 3.86 29.53
C LEU A 216 -9.35 3.44 29.62
N ALA A 217 -8.65 3.30 28.49
CA ALA A 217 -7.23 3.00 28.46
C ALA A 217 -6.34 4.20 28.85
N ALA A 218 -6.79 5.44 28.58
CA ALA A 218 -6.05 6.66 28.92
C ALA A 218 -6.15 7.04 30.42
N ALA A 219 -7.15 6.52 31.15
CA ALA A 219 -7.37 6.87 32.56
C ALA A 219 -6.45 6.16 33.57
N ARG A 220 -5.58 5.23 33.12
CA ARG A 220 -4.66 4.49 34.01
C ARG A 220 -3.27 5.11 34.18
N HIS A 221 -2.96 6.21 33.50
CA HIS A 221 -1.71 6.93 33.65
C HIS A 221 -1.94 8.44 33.81
N GLY A 222 -2.33 8.86 35.01
CA GLY A 222 -2.53 10.27 35.34
C GLY A 222 -2.59 10.52 36.84
N THR A 223 -1.43 10.55 37.47
CA THR A 223 -1.23 10.84 38.89
C THR A 223 -1.65 12.29 39.22
N ARG A 224 -2.69 12.42 40.06
CA ARG A 224 -2.88 13.35 41.21
C ARG A 224 -2.36 14.81 41.09
N ALA A 225 -3.28 15.78 41.20
CA ALA A 225 -3.36 16.81 42.29
C ALA A 225 -4.00 18.14 41.83
N GLY A 226 -4.80 18.76 42.71
CA GLY A 226 -5.00 20.22 42.76
C GLY A 226 -6.44 20.69 42.57
N GLY A 227 -7.15 20.99 43.66
CA GLY A 227 -8.48 21.60 43.65
C GLY A 227 -8.46 23.12 43.43
N GLY A 228 -9.63 23.65 43.05
CA GLY A 228 -9.93 25.09 43.00
C GLY A 228 -11.32 25.35 42.41
N ASN A 229 -12.19 25.99 43.19
CA ASN A 229 -13.59 26.33 42.90
C ASN A 229 -13.79 27.24 41.67
N ALA A 230 -14.83 26.99 40.87
CA ALA A 230 -15.58 27.99 40.10
C ALA A 230 -16.94 27.41 39.61
N PRO A 231 -17.91 28.25 39.17
CA PRO A 231 -19.31 28.15 39.57
C PRO A 231 -20.25 27.32 38.66
N HIS A 232 -21.39 26.96 39.25
CA HIS A 232 -22.51 26.25 38.62
C HIS A 232 -23.11 27.04 37.44
N VAL A 233 -23.13 26.44 36.24
CA VAL A 233 -23.92 26.90 35.07
C VAL A 233 -24.56 25.66 34.41
N PRO A 234 -25.85 25.70 34.03
CA PRO A 234 -26.61 24.51 33.65
C PRO A 234 -26.32 24.02 32.22
N ALA A 235 -26.63 22.74 32.00
CA ALA A 235 -26.44 21.97 30.79
C ALA A 235 -26.94 22.66 29.51
N SER A 236 -26.08 22.77 28.49
CA SER A 236 -26.44 23.05 27.09
C SER A 236 -25.30 22.65 26.14
N ASP A 237 -25.63 21.82 25.14
CA ASP A 237 -24.94 21.56 23.87
C ASP A 237 -23.78 20.52 23.79
N PRO A 238 -23.99 19.31 23.22
CA PRO A 238 -22.95 18.27 23.06
C PRO A 238 -22.11 18.38 21.77
N LEU A 239 -22.18 19.46 20.99
CA LEU A 239 -21.45 19.56 19.70
C LEU A 239 -20.06 20.21 19.77
N ALA A 240 -19.56 20.53 20.96
CA ALA A 240 -18.23 21.13 21.09
C ALA A 240 -17.16 20.06 21.42
N HIS A 241 -16.17 19.95 20.52
CA HIS A 241 -14.85 19.33 20.69
C HIS A 241 -14.66 17.88 20.19
N PHE A 242 -14.62 17.74 18.86
CA PHE A 242 -13.78 16.71 18.22
C PHE A 242 -12.54 17.39 17.62
N VAL A 243 -11.45 17.48 18.41
CA VAL A 243 -10.16 17.93 17.86
C VAL A 243 -9.54 16.76 17.09
N ARG A 244 -9.61 16.80 15.75
CA ARG A 244 -8.86 15.89 14.87
C ARG A 244 -7.44 16.43 14.67
N PRO A 245 -6.38 15.84 15.25
CA PRO A 245 -5.05 16.45 15.33
C PRO A 245 -4.30 16.60 13.99
N HIS A 246 -4.84 16.08 12.88
CA HIS A 246 -4.20 16.14 11.54
C HIS A 246 -5.01 16.89 10.49
N LEU A 247 -6.16 17.48 10.85
CA LEU A 247 -6.99 18.24 9.93
C LEU A 247 -6.71 19.74 10.13
N VAL A 248 -6.07 20.41 9.18
CA VAL A 248 -5.84 21.86 9.19
C VAL A 248 -6.96 22.56 8.40
N CYS A 249 -7.60 23.55 9.00
CA CYS A 249 -8.63 24.35 8.34
C CYS A 249 -8.01 25.35 7.36
N ASN A 250 -8.38 25.26 6.08
CA ASN A 250 -7.86 26.15 5.03
C ASN A 250 -8.36 27.60 5.10
N LEU A 251 -9.25 27.95 6.05
CA LEU A 251 -9.74 29.32 6.26
C LEU A 251 -8.99 30.05 7.38
N CYS A 252 -8.76 29.41 8.53
CA CYS A 252 -8.13 30.04 9.70
C CYS A 252 -6.80 29.40 10.12
N GLY A 253 -6.37 28.30 9.48
CA GLY A 253 -5.18 27.55 9.88
C GLY A 253 -5.31 26.72 11.15
N GLY A 254 -6.48 26.74 11.82
CA GLY A 254 -6.73 25.99 13.05
C GLY A 254 -6.86 24.47 12.83
N LEU A 255 -6.48 23.68 13.81
CA LEU A 255 -6.57 22.21 13.76
C LEU A 255 -7.95 21.71 14.20
N GLY A 256 -8.38 20.58 13.64
CA GLY A 256 -9.48 19.78 14.17
C GLY A 256 -10.87 19.98 13.55
N HIS A 257 -11.05 20.87 12.59
CA HIS A 257 -12.36 21.15 11.98
C HIS A 257 -12.30 21.35 10.46
N PHE A 258 -13.39 21.03 9.76
CA PHE A 258 -13.55 21.36 8.34
C PHE A 258 -13.90 22.85 8.17
N ARG A 259 -13.67 23.41 6.97
CA ARG A 259 -14.02 24.81 6.67
C ARG A 259 -15.47 25.15 6.99
N SER A 260 -16.41 24.24 6.69
CA SER A 260 -17.84 24.38 6.98
C SER A 260 -18.19 24.40 8.48
N GLN A 261 -17.22 24.11 9.35
CA GLN A 261 -17.32 24.08 10.80
C GLN A 261 -16.34 25.07 11.44
N CYS A 262 -15.82 26.03 10.66
CA CYS A 262 -14.86 26.99 11.14
C CYS A 262 -15.57 28.09 11.96
N PRO A 263 -15.24 28.27 13.24
CA PRO A 263 -15.85 29.32 14.07
C PRO A 263 -15.50 30.74 13.58
N SER A 264 -14.54 30.88 12.66
CA SER A 264 -14.22 32.16 12.02
C SER A 264 -15.31 32.62 11.04
N GLU A 265 -16.19 31.73 10.55
CA GLU A 265 -17.36 32.15 9.76
C GLU A 265 -18.48 32.74 10.62
N LEU A 266 -18.47 32.49 11.94
CA LEU A 266 -19.45 33.06 12.88
C LEU A 266 -19.13 34.52 13.29
N PHE A 267 -18.04 35.11 12.80
CA PHE A 267 -17.64 36.50 13.11
C PHE A 267 -17.69 37.46 11.92
N ASN A 268 -18.26 37.04 10.79
CA ASN A 268 -18.51 37.95 9.66
C ASN A 268 -19.98 37.87 9.22
N GLU A 269 -20.89 38.36 10.06
CA GLU A 269 -22.12 38.96 9.53
C GLU A 269 -21.93 40.47 9.32
N PRO A 270 -22.50 41.03 8.25
CA PRO A 270 -22.19 42.36 7.76
C PRO A 270 -22.88 43.42 8.62
N SER A 271 -22.14 44.12 9.47
CA SER A 271 -22.62 45.38 10.03
C SER A 271 -22.50 46.47 8.97
N GLY A 272 -23.61 46.75 8.30
CA GLY A 272 -23.73 47.92 7.44
C GLY A 272 -23.60 49.19 8.27
N ASN A 273 -22.58 50.00 7.96
CA ASN A 273 -22.70 51.46 7.80
C ASN A 273 -21.36 52.08 7.39
N GLY A 274 -21.35 52.64 6.18
CA GLY A 274 -20.77 53.96 5.92
C GLY A 274 -19.25 54.14 5.88
N ARG A 275 -18.80 54.52 4.66
CA ARG A 275 -17.70 55.44 4.31
C ARG A 275 -16.31 54.85 3.98
N THR A 276 -16.09 54.87 2.65
CA THR A 276 -14.97 55.46 1.89
C THR A 276 -13.56 54.85 1.90
N ALA A 277 -13.10 54.66 0.64
CA ALA A 277 -11.73 54.76 0.10
C ALA A 277 -10.78 53.59 0.43
N ALA A 278 -9.92 53.07 -0.46
CA ALA A 278 -9.44 53.48 -1.78
C ALA A 278 -9.05 52.20 -2.56
N VAL A 279 -9.39 52.09 -3.85
CA VAL A 279 -8.45 52.20 -5.00
C VAL A 279 -7.03 51.70 -4.70
N ALA A 280 -6.68 50.55 -5.30
CA ALA A 280 -5.35 50.31 -5.84
C ALA A 280 -5.46 49.33 -7.02
N THR A 281 -5.68 49.93 -8.19
CA THR A 281 -5.37 49.39 -9.51
C THR A 281 -3.91 48.94 -9.55
N PHE A 282 -3.62 47.74 -10.07
CA PHE A 282 -2.38 47.51 -10.83
C PHE A 282 -2.73 46.71 -12.10
N VAL A 283 -2.45 47.39 -13.21
CA VAL A 283 -2.60 47.00 -14.61
C VAL A 283 -1.20 46.69 -15.15
N ALA A 284 -1.18 45.82 -16.17
CA ALA A 284 -0.11 45.52 -17.13
C ALA A 284 1.05 44.65 -16.60
N GLN A 285 1.58 43.69 -17.36
CA GLN A 285 1.87 43.83 -18.79
C GLN A 285 1.95 42.46 -19.48
N GLU A 286 1.24 42.35 -20.62
CA GLU A 286 1.54 41.42 -21.70
C GLU A 286 2.84 41.86 -22.39
N GLU A 287 3.71 40.91 -22.73
CA GLU A 287 4.63 41.07 -23.85
C GLU A 287 4.53 39.84 -24.76
N ASP A 288 4.04 40.11 -25.96
CA ASP A 288 4.23 39.33 -27.17
C ASP A 288 5.73 39.09 -27.42
N TYR A 289 6.08 37.87 -27.84
CA TYR A 289 7.21 37.71 -28.76
C TYR A 289 6.89 36.66 -29.83
N SER A 290 6.66 37.16 -31.04
CA SER A 290 6.53 36.40 -32.27
C SER A 290 7.91 36.16 -32.90
N GLY A 291 8.15 34.94 -33.37
CA GLY A 291 8.72 34.74 -34.72
C GLY A 291 10.10 34.11 -34.89
N GLN A 292 10.18 33.36 -36.00
CA GLN A 292 11.32 32.70 -36.68
C GLN A 292 11.63 31.27 -36.17
N GLY A 293 11.43 30.16 -36.91
CA GLY A 293 11.30 29.97 -38.35
C GLY A 293 12.65 29.58 -38.96
N VAL A 294 12.94 28.29 -39.10
CA VAL A 294 13.84 27.78 -40.16
C VAL A 294 13.42 26.35 -40.53
N ALA A 295 13.16 26.16 -41.82
CA ALA A 295 13.03 24.87 -42.49
C ALA A 295 14.41 24.37 -42.92
N PHE A 296 14.66 23.06 -42.83
CA PHE A 296 15.13 22.17 -43.91
C PHE A 296 15.13 20.73 -43.37
#